data_AF-W4GHA5-F1
#
_entry.id   AF-W4GHA5-F1
#
_cell.length_a   1.000
_cell.length_b   1.000
_cell.length_c   1.000
_cell.angle_alpha   90.00
_cell.angle_beta   90.00
_cell.angle_gamma   90.00
#
_symmetry.space_group_name_H-M   'P 1'
#
loop_
_entity.id
_entity.type
_entity.pdbx_description
1 polymer ?
#
loop_
_entity_poly.entity_id
_entity_poly.type
_entity_poly.pdbx_seq_one_letter_code
_entity_poly.pdbx_strand_id
1 'polypeptide(L)'
;MQTEESSVIEEIDCGLVLDAVNKVLMRRAYFREKQRSHRRRERDDIHQLRKQAEELETQAQRLRLRVNPRRMQSRQPPEDSDGGLSWHAIAAMFRHETRLTLAENADLVKTLRSHCSLLTRMQLWVAHNDKVPSTPPTSIRWEKVMLSDDPAIRKLTKEWATQQMYHNTAAAFQAFPTSFDSNEFSVCDLTVSDLWVNFVDYSQYVWHAPMEVAAYVLRYHLHELLSTRDMSSVGVSLEWTENTVLVQAKLPDGDSAAVVVAHFHEAGRCVVVMRQLQSRDILRDDDGVPVRDGQSLVWYVLYIYIYI
;
A
#
# COMPACT_ATOMS: atom_id res chain seq x y z
N MET A 1 8.63 57.13 -39.46
CA MET A 1 8.49 55.70 -39.76
C MET A 1 8.81 54.97 -38.47
N GLN A 2 7.80 54.29 -37.91
CA GLN A 2 7.84 53.34 -36.78
C GLN A 2 8.23 53.88 -35.40
N THR A 3 7.28 54.57 -34.78
CA THR A 3 6.94 54.43 -33.36
C THR A 3 5.98 53.25 -33.22
N GLU A 4 6.46 52.08 -32.79
CA GLU A 4 5.59 50.93 -32.46
C GLU A 4 6.45 49.82 -31.80
N GLU A 5 6.87 49.99 -30.55
CA GLU A 5 7.46 48.85 -29.82
C GLU A 5 7.36 48.93 -28.28
N SER A 6 6.43 49.72 -27.72
CA SER A 6 6.36 49.91 -26.25
C SER A 6 4.96 49.86 -25.63
N SER A 7 4.03 49.05 -26.16
CA SER A 7 2.74 48.86 -25.47
C SER A 7 2.13 47.47 -25.63
N VAL A 8 2.91 46.42 -25.33
CA VAL A 8 2.36 45.09 -25.09
C VAL A 8 2.93 44.55 -23.78
N ILE A 9 2.68 45.29 -22.69
CA ILE A 9 2.58 44.69 -21.36
C ILE A 9 1.12 44.87 -21.02
N GLU A 10 0.37 43.77 -21.19
CA GLU A 10 -1.03 43.67 -20.82
C GLU A 10 -1.26 44.30 -19.45
N GLU A 11 -2.23 45.19 -19.38
CA GLU A 11 -2.73 45.81 -18.16
C GLU A 11 -3.34 44.70 -17.30
N ILE A 12 -2.52 44.03 -16.50
CA ILE A 12 -2.95 43.03 -15.52
C ILE A 12 -3.92 43.75 -14.58
N ASP A 13 -5.19 43.38 -14.62
CA ASP A 13 -6.21 43.90 -13.71
C ASP A 13 -5.84 43.53 -12.27
N CYS A 14 -5.15 44.45 -11.61
CA CYS A 14 -4.71 44.35 -10.21
C CYS A 14 -5.87 44.03 -9.25
N GLY A 15 -7.12 44.41 -9.61
CA GLY A 15 -8.31 44.08 -8.83
C GLY A 15 -8.63 42.58 -8.86
N LEU A 16 -8.53 41.97 -10.04
CA LEU A 16 -8.71 40.53 -10.24
C LEU A 16 -7.63 39.70 -9.53
N VAL A 17 -6.38 40.17 -9.55
CA VAL A 17 -5.28 39.54 -8.83
C VAL A 17 -5.47 39.64 -7.30
N LEU A 18 -5.88 40.79 -6.78
CA LEU A 18 -6.18 40.95 -5.36
C LEU A 18 -7.33 40.02 -4.89
N ASP A 19 -8.37 39.88 -5.69
CA ASP A 19 -9.52 39.02 -5.36
C ASP A 19 -9.12 37.52 -5.38
N ALA A 20 -8.29 37.12 -6.34
CA ALA A 20 -7.72 35.77 -6.38
C ALA A 20 -6.83 35.48 -5.15
N VAL A 21 -5.97 36.42 -4.76
CA VAL A 21 -5.13 36.31 -3.56
C VAL A 21 -5.98 36.22 -2.30
N ASN A 22 -7.02 37.05 -2.17
CA ASN A 22 -7.95 37.00 -1.04
C ASN A 22 -8.67 35.65 -0.94
N LYS A 23 -9.15 35.09 -2.06
CA LYS A 23 -9.78 33.75 -2.08
C LYS A 23 -8.81 32.65 -1.63
N VAL A 24 -7.55 32.71 -2.04
CA VAL A 24 -6.51 31.76 -1.60
C VAL A 24 -6.21 31.90 -0.10
N LEU A 25 -6.10 33.13 0.41
CA LEU A 25 -5.87 33.39 1.84
C LEU A 25 -7.04 32.91 2.70
N MET A 26 -8.27 33.16 2.27
CA MET A 26 -9.49 32.68 2.94
C MET A 26 -9.57 31.15 2.94
N ARG A 27 -9.25 30.51 1.82
CA ARG A 27 -9.19 29.04 1.72
C ARG A 27 -8.12 28.45 2.65
N ARG A 28 -6.93 29.06 2.73
CA ARG A 28 -5.87 28.65 3.67
C ARG A 28 -6.27 28.86 5.14
N ALA A 29 -6.96 29.95 5.46
CA ALA A 29 -7.48 30.19 6.81
C ALA A 29 -8.52 29.13 7.20
N TYR A 30 -9.44 28.82 6.28
CA TYR A 30 -10.46 27.79 6.46
C TYR A 30 -9.85 26.40 6.70
N PHE A 31 -8.91 25.95 5.85
CA PHE A 31 -8.27 24.64 6.04
C PHE A 31 -7.48 24.56 7.36
N ARG A 32 -6.80 25.64 7.74
CA ARG A 32 -6.11 25.72 9.06
C ARG A 32 -7.09 25.63 10.22
N GLU A 33 -8.25 26.27 10.14
CA GLU A 33 -9.29 26.17 11.18
C GLU A 33 -9.93 24.77 11.21
N LYS A 34 -10.23 24.20 10.04
CA LYS A 34 -10.76 22.83 9.93
C LYS A 34 -9.82 21.81 10.56
N GLN A 35 -8.52 21.92 10.31
CA GLN A 35 -7.50 21.02 10.87
C GLN A 35 -7.24 21.28 12.37
N ARG A 36 -7.45 22.51 12.86
CA ARG A 36 -7.44 22.80 14.32
C ARG A 36 -8.66 22.22 15.01
N SER A 37 -9.83 22.31 14.40
CA SER A 37 -11.08 21.72 14.89
C SER A 37 -11.00 20.19 14.93
N HIS A 38 -10.46 19.56 13.88
CA HIS A 38 -10.20 18.12 13.86
C HIS A 38 -9.29 17.68 15.01
N ARG A 39 -8.13 18.32 15.16
CA ARG A 39 -7.18 18.04 16.26
C ARG A 39 -7.74 18.34 17.66
N ARG A 40 -8.78 19.17 17.78
CA ARG A 40 -9.50 19.37 19.05
C ARG A 40 -10.42 18.17 19.31
N ARG A 41 -11.25 17.80 18.34
CA ARG A 41 -12.16 16.64 18.45
C ARG A 41 -11.40 15.35 18.77
N GLU A 42 -10.31 15.05 18.06
CA GLU A 42 -9.49 13.86 18.35
C GLU A 42 -8.92 13.88 19.78
N ARG A 43 -8.49 15.04 20.29
CA ARG A 43 -8.00 15.16 21.67
C ARG A 43 -9.13 14.98 22.68
N ASP A 44 -10.30 15.53 22.41
CA ASP A 44 -11.48 15.41 23.27
C ASP A 44 -11.97 13.95 23.31
N ASP A 45 -11.98 13.26 22.16
CA ASP A 45 -12.31 11.83 22.05
C ASP A 45 -11.30 10.97 22.83
N ILE A 46 -10.00 11.24 22.70
CA ILE A 46 -8.96 10.55 23.47
C ILE A 46 -9.14 10.78 24.98
N HIS A 47 -9.44 12.01 25.39
CA HIS A 47 -9.71 12.32 26.80
C HIS A 47 -10.96 11.59 27.31
N GLN A 48 -12.03 11.54 26.51
CA GLN A 48 -13.24 10.82 26.84
C GLN A 48 -12.99 9.31 26.97
N LEU A 49 -12.25 8.71 26.03
CA LEU A 49 -11.88 7.29 26.06
C LEU A 49 -11.00 6.96 27.27
N ARG A 50 -10.03 7.83 27.62
CA ARG A 50 -9.21 7.66 28.83
C ARG A 50 -10.05 7.69 30.10
N LYS A 51 -10.97 8.64 30.20
CA LYS A 51 -11.89 8.74 31.34
C LYS A 51 -12.77 7.48 31.45
N GLN A 52 -13.27 6.97 30.33
CA GLN A 52 -14.05 5.73 30.30
C GLN A 52 -13.20 4.51 30.70
N ALA A 53 -11.94 4.44 30.26
CA ALA A 53 -11.02 3.38 30.66
C ALA A 53 -10.77 3.41 32.17
N GLU A 54 -10.49 4.57 32.75
CA GLU A 54 -10.32 4.73 34.20
C GLU A 54 -11.60 4.33 34.96
N GLU A 55 -12.77 4.73 34.48
CA GLU A 55 -14.05 4.37 35.10
C GLU A 55 -14.29 2.85 35.07
N LEU A 56 -14.04 2.20 33.92
CA LEU A 56 -14.15 0.76 33.78
C LEU A 56 -13.11 0.01 34.64
N GLU A 57 -11.88 0.53 34.75
CA GLU A 57 -10.86 -0.03 35.63
C GLU A 57 -11.28 0.06 37.10
N THR A 58 -11.81 1.20 37.55
CA THR A 58 -12.32 1.32 38.93
C THR A 58 -13.52 0.41 39.17
N GLN A 59 -14.40 0.24 38.19
CA GLN A 59 -15.53 -0.69 38.28
C GLN A 59 -15.05 -2.14 38.33
N ALA A 60 -14.06 -2.52 37.52
CA ALA A 60 -13.45 -3.84 37.55
C ALA A 60 -12.75 -4.11 38.88
N GLN A 61 -12.04 -3.12 39.44
CA GLN A 61 -11.44 -3.22 40.78
C GLN A 61 -12.52 -3.38 41.87
N ARG A 62 -13.59 -2.58 41.84
CA ARG A 62 -14.72 -2.73 42.78
C ARG A 62 -15.39 -4.09 42.67
N LEU A 63 -15.59 -4.60 41.46
CA LEU A 63 -16.14 -5.94 41.24
C LEU A 63 -15.18 -7.03 41.70
N ARG A 64 -13.87 -6.89 41.48
CA ARG A 64 -12.84 -7.80 42.03
C ARG A 64 -12.86 -7.80 43.57
N LEU A 65 -13.07 -6.64 44.21
CA LEU A 65 -13.19 -6.55 45.66
C LEU A 65 -14.53 -7.11 46.17
N ARG A 66 -15.64 -6.91 45.45
CA ARG A 66 -16.98 -7.42 45.81
C ARG A 66 -17.16 -8.91 45.61
N VAL A 67 -16.66 -9.45 44.50
CA VAL A 67 -16.73 -10.89 44.19
C VAL A 67 -15.78 -11.68 45.09
N ASN A 68 -14.84 -11.01 45.79
CA ASN A 68 -13.69 -11.69 46.34
C ASN A 68 -13.09 -11.20 47.69
N PRO A 69 -13.88 -10.87 48.73
CA PRO A 69 -13.32 -10.74 50.07
C PRO A 69 -12.78 -12.08 50.60
N ARG A 70 -13.28 -13.23 50.10
CA ARG A 70 -12.85 -14.57 50.52
C ARG A 70 -11.65 -15.16 49.77
N ARG A 71 -11.42 -14.90 48.47
CA ARG A 71 -10.21 -15.41 47.78
C ARG A 71 -8.93 -14.65 48.13
N MET A 72 -9.00 -13.38 48.56
CA MET A 72 -7.78 -12.68 49.02
C MET A 72 -7.34 -13.15 50.42
N GLN A 73 -8.26 -13.51 51.31
CA GLN A 73 -7.93 -14.22 52.55
C GLN A 73 -7.48 -15.66 52.30
N SER A 74 -7.94 -16.29 51.22
CA SER A 74 -7.52 -17.63 50.76
C SER A 74 -6.32 -17.59 49.79
N ARG A 75 -5.49 -16.54 49.83
CA ARG A 75 -4.21 -16.49 49.09
C ARG A 75 -3.04 -17.02 49.93
N GLN A 76 -3.29 -17.40 51.19
CA GLN A 76 -2.51 -18.49 51.76
C GLN A 76 -3.02 -19.79 51.12
N PRO A 77 -2.12 -20.63 50.57
CA PRO A 77 -2.50 -21.99 50.26
C PRO A 77 -3.16 -22.61 51.51
N PRO A 78 -4.09 -23.56 51.36
CA PRO A 78 -4.43 -24.41 52.49
C PRO A 78 -3.12 -25.11 52.86
N GLU A 79 -2.46 -24.60 53.89
CA GLU A 79 -1.33 -25.25 54.50
C GLU A 79 -1.93 -26.37 55.34
N ASP A 80 -1.53 -27.60 55.05
CA ASP A 80 -1.75 -28.69 56.00
C ASP A 80 -0.97 -28.35 57.27
N SER A 81 -1.33 -28.98 58.41
CA SER A 81 -0.80 -28.70 59.75
C SER A 81 0.76 -28.70 59.88
N ASP A 82 1.47 -29.11 58.82
CA ASP A 82 2.92 -29.18 58.66
C ASP A 82 3.55 -28.00 57.87
N GLY A 83 2.78 -26.99 57.44
CA GLY A 83 3.30 -25.82 56.71
C GLY A 83 3.66 -26.07 55.24
N GLY A 84 3.23 -27.20 54.67
CA GLY A 84 3.39 -27.54 53.25
C GLY A 84 2.16 -27.17 52.41
N LEU A 85 2.37 -26.86 51.13
CA LEU A 85 1.29 -26.66 50.13
C LEU A 85 0.40 -27.90 50.07
N SER A 86 -0.91 -27.77 50.34
CA SER A 86 -1.82 -28.92 50.22
C SER A 86 -1.77 -29.56 48.83
N TRP A 87 -1.91 -30.89 48.78
CA TRP A 87 -2.01 -31.65 47.54
C TRP A 87 -3.14 -31.16 46.62
N HIS A 88 -4.20 -30.59 47.20
CA HIS A 88 -5.28 -29.98 46.42
C HIS A 88 -4.79 -28.75 45.62
N ALA A 89 -3.98 -27.89 46.23
CA ALA A 89 -3.40 -26.72 45.58
C ALA A 89 -2.40 -27.13 44.49
N ILE A 90 -1.57 -28.14 44.76
CA ILE A 90 -0.62 -28.70 43.78
C ILE A 90 -1.38 -29.28 42.58
N ALA A 91 -2.41 -30.10 42.81
CA ALA A 91 -3.24 -30.67 41.75
C ALA A 91 -4.05 -29.62 40.99
N ALA A 92 -4.45 -28.51 41.63
CA ALA A 92 -5.12 -27.39 40.95
C ALA A 92 -4.15 -26.64 40.02
N MET A 93 -2.92 -26.38 40.47
CA MET A 93 -1.87 -25.77 39.65
C MET A 93 -1.53 -26.63 38.44
N PHE A 94 -1.30 -27.93 38.62
CA PHE A 94 -1.04 -28.84 37.49
C PHE A 94 -2.20 -28.85 36.49
N ARG A 95 -3.45 -28.91 36.94
CA ARG A 95 -4.62 -28.85 36.05
C ARG A 95 -4.71 -27.52 35.29
N HIS A 96 -4.33 -26.42 35.91
CA HIS A 96 -4.31 -25.11 35.26
C HIS A 96 -3.23 -25.05 34.18
N GLU A 97 -2.00 -25.46 34.51
CA GLU A 97 -0.89 -25.51 33.56
C GLU A 97 -1.12 -26.50 32.41
N THR A 98 -1.68 -27.68 32.69
CA THR A 98 -2.08 -28.62 31.63
C THR A 98 -3.12 -28.00 30.70
N ARG A 99 -4.08 -27.24 31.23
CA ARG A 99 -5.07 -26.55 30.38
C ARG A 99 -4.44 -25.45 29.53
N LEU A 100 -3.51 -24.67 30.10
CA LEU A 100 -2.80 -23.60 29.40
C LEU A 100 -1.99 -24.19 28.24
N THR A 101 -1.13 -25.17 28.54
CA THR A 101 -0.28 -25.85 27.55
C THR A 101 -1.11 -26.55 26.46
N LEU A 102 -2.25 -27.16 26.79
CA LEU A 102 -3.15 -27.74 25.78
C LEU A 102 -3.78 -26.68 24.88
N ALA A 103 -4.16 -25.52 25.43
CA ALA A 103 -4.71 -24.41 24.65
C ALA A 103 -3.65 -23.82 23.71
N GLU A 104 -2.42 -23.61 24.20
CA GLU A 104 -1.28 -23.16 23.40
C GLU A 104 -0.97 -24.14 22.28
N ASN A 105 -0.92 -25.44 22.58
CA ASN A 105 -0.70 -26.47 21.56
C ASN A 105 -1.79 -26.46 20.49
N ALA A 106 -3.06 -26.35 20.89
CA ALA A 106 -4.17 -26.25 19.94
C ALA A 106 -4.05 -25.03 19.01
N ASP A 107 -3.62 -23.88 19.54
CA ASP A 107 -3.40 -22.67 18.75
C ASP A 107 -2.19 -22.78 17.81
N LEU A 108 -1.09 -23.37 18.28
CA LEU A 108 0.09 -23.66 17.46
C LEU A 108 -0.24 -24.62 16.32
N VAL A 109 -0.98 -25.70 16.59
CA VAL A 109 -1.42 -26.67 15.57
C VAL A 109 -2.32 -25.99 14.53
N LYS A 110 -3.22 -25.10 14.97
CA LYS A 110 -4.07 -24.32 14.05
C LYS A 110 -3.22 -23.40 13.17
N THR A 111 -2.24 -22.71 13.76
CA THR A 111 -1.32 -21.82 13.05
C THR A 111 -0.48 -22.57 12.04
N LEU A 112 0.08 -23.72 12.42
CA LEU A 112 0.86 -24.58 11.53
C LEU A 112 0.04 -25.09 10.35
N ARG A 113 -1.21 -25.55 10.58
CA ARG A 113 -2.12 -25.94 9.49
C ARG A 113 -2.40 -24.81 8.52
N SER A 114 -2.58 -23.59 9.03
CA SER A 114 -2.79 -22.39 8.19
C SER A 114 -1.55 -22.10 7.33
N HIS A 115 -0.36 -22.14 7.91
CA HIS A 115 0.89 -21.95 7.17
C HIS A 115 1.14 -23.05 6.13
N CYS A 116 0.90 -24.32 6.45
CA CYS A 116 1.02 -25.41 5.48
C CYS A 116 0.04 -25.20 4.31
N SER A 117 -1.22 -24.83 4.58
CA SER A 117 -2.20 -24.54 3.53
C SER A 117 -1.79 -23.35 2.66
N LEU A 118 -1.21 -22.31 3.27
CA LEU A 118 -0.67 -21.15 2.55
C LEU A 118 0.50 -21.55 1.65
N LEU A 119 1.47 -22.30 2.17
CA LEU A 119 2.63 -22.80 1.42
C LEU A 119 2.22 -23.62 0.21
N THR A 120 1.28 -24.57 0.38
CA THR A 120 0.79 -25.37 -0.74
C THR A 120 0.16 -24.50 -1.83
N ARG A 121 -0.63 -23.49 -1.45
CA ARG A 121 -1.26 -22.59 -2.42
C ARG A 121 -0.25 -21.68 -3.12
N MET A 122 0.78 -21.23 -2.40
CA MET A 122 1.90 -20.49 -2.99
C MET A 122 2.71 -21.36 -3.96
N GLN A 123 2.99 -22.61 -3.61
CA GLN A 123 3.69 -23.54 -4.51
C GLN A 123 2.91 -23.78 -5.81
N LEU A 124 1.60 -23.99 -5.71
CA LEU A 124 0.73 -24.11 -6.88
C LEU A 124 0.71 -22.82 -7.71
N TRP A 125 0.66 -21.67 -7.05
CA TRP A 125 0.72 -20.38 -7.71
C TRP A 125 2.06 -20.19 -8.43
N VAL A 126 3.21 -20.41 -7.78
CA VAL A 126 4.53 -20.33 -8.41
C VAL A 126 4.60 -21.25 -9.62
N ALA A 127 4.24 -22.54 -9.48
CA ALA A 127 4.26 -23.49 -10.59
C ALA A 127 3.40 -23.07 -11.79
N HIS A 128 2.34 -22.30 -11.56
CA HIS A 128 1.50 -21.73 -12.62
C HIS A 128 2.16 -20.54 -13.35
N ASN A 129 3.04 -19.81 -12.66
CA ASN A 129 3.75 -18.62 -13.13
C ASN A 129 5.25 -18.89 -13.40
N ASP A 130 5.69 -20.16 -13.48
CA ASP A 130 7.11 -20.55 -13.65
C ASP A 130 7.39 -21.19 -15.02
N LYS A 131 6.62 -20.85 -16.06
CA LYS A 131 6.92 -21.35 -17.41
C LYS A 131 8.07 -20.56 -18.02
N VAL A 132 9.27 -20.68 -17.43
CA VAL A 132 10.52 -20.16 -17.98
C VAL A 132 10.79 -20.84 -19.33
N PRO A 133 10.72 -20.13 -20.47
CA PRO A 133 11.01 -20.74 -21.76
C PRO A 133 12.53 -20.75 -21.98
N SER A 134 13.06 -21.88 -22.46
CA SER A 134 14.50 -22.17 -22.65
C SER A 134 15.22 -21.33 -23.73
N THR A 135 14.75 -20.12 -24.07
CA THR A 135 15.38 -19.25 -25.07
C THR A 135 16.15 -18.08 -24.45
N PRO A 136 17.22 -17.57 -25.11
CA PRO A 136 18.23 -16.73 -24.47
C PRO A 136 17.67 -15.39 -23.96
N PRO A 137 18.22 -14.84 -22.85
CA PRO A 137 17.66 -13.69 -22.15
C PRO A 137 18.22 -12.38 -22.71
N THR A 138 17.62 -11.84 -23.75
CA THR A 138 17.80 -10.41 -24.09
C THR A 138 16.62 -9.55 -23.66
N SER A 139 15.50 -10.16 -23.24
CA SER A 139 14.35 -9.46 -22.68
C SER A 139 13.92 -10.11 -21.37
N ILE A 140 13.78 -9.29 -20.32
CA ILE A 140 13.12 -9.71 -19.09
C ILE A 140 11.67 -10.01 -19.46
N ARG A 141 11.29 -11.30 -19.48
CA ARG A 141 9.89 -11.71 -19.71
C ARG A 141 9.13 -11.55 -18.41
N TRP A 142 8.34 -10.49 -18.34
CA TRP A 142 7.47 -10.21 -17.20
C TRP A 142 6.21 -11.06 -17.28
N GLU A 143 6.20 -12.21 -16.62
CA GLU A 143 5.03 -13.11 -16.64
C GLU A 143 3.78 -12.45 -16.04
N LYS A 144 2.59 -12.91 -16.43
CA LYS A 144 1.32 -12.40 -15.91
C LYS A 144 1.20 -12.78 -14.44
N VAL A 145 0.78 -11.85 -13.59
CA VAL A 145 0.59 -12.10 -12.15
C VAL A 145 -0.90 -12.04 -11.86
N MET A 146 -1.43 -13.17 -11.38
CA MET A 146 -2.83 -13.33 -10.99
C MET A 146 -3.02 -13.10 -9.48
N LEU A 147 -4.05 -12.35 -9.13
CA LEU A 147 -4.45 -12.12 -7.73
C LEU A 147 -5.27 -13.30 -7.18
N SER A 148 -5.07 -13.60 -5.88
CA SER A 148 -5.89 -14.55 -5.14
C SER A 148 -6.97 -13.84 -4.33
N ASP A 149 -8.12 -14.49 -4.16
CA ASP A 149 -9.19 -13.99 -3.27
C ASP A 149 -8.81 -14.11 -1.79
N ASP A 150 -7.89 -15.02 -1.44
CA ASP A 150 -7.37 -15.15 -0.07
C ASP A 150 -6.50 -13.93 0.28
N PRO A 151 -6.84 -13.17 1.34
CA PRO A 151 -6.10 -11.97 1.72
C PRO A 151 -4.62 -12.20 2.05
N ALA A 152 -4.27 -13.35 2.65
CA ALA A 152 -2.89 -13.68 3.01
C ALA A 152 -2.06 -14.03 1.78
N ILE A 153 -2.63 -14.80 0.84
CA ILE A 153 -1.96 -15.07 -0.45
C ILE A 153 -1.82 -13.78 -1.24
N ARG A 154 -2.89 -12.98 -1.32
CA ARG A 154 -2.89 -11.72 -2.05
C ARG A 154 -1.81 -10.77 -1.54
N LYS A 155 -1.63 -10.64 -0.22
CA LYS A 155 -0.54 -9.88 0.36
C LYS A 155 0.83 -10.35 -0.16
N LEU A 156 1.10 -11.65 -0.11
CA LEU A 156 2.38 -12.22 -0.56
C LEU A 156 2.58 -12.08 -2.07
N THR A 157 1.52 -12.23 -2.88
CA THR A 157 1.58 -12.00 -4.32
C THR A 157 1.93 -10.56 -4.65
N LYS A 158 1.33 -9.58 -3.96
CA LYS A 158 1.66 -8.15 -4.13
C LYS A 158 3.12 -7.87 -3.78
N GLU A 159 3.58 -8.39 -2.65
CA GLU A 159 4.97 -8.22 -2.19
C GLU A 159 5.95 -8.86 -3.17
N TRP A 160 5.73 -10.12 -3.56
CA TRP A 160 6.60 -10.81 -4.52
C TRP A 160 6.66 -10.10 -5.87
N ALA A 161 5.50 -9.72 -6.43
CA ALA A 161 5.43 -9.10 -7.76
C ALA A 161 6.13 -7.74 -7.81
N THR A 162 6.08 -6.99 -6.72
CA THR A 162 6.72 -5.67 -6.61
C THR A 162 8.18 -5.76 -6.21
N GLN A 163 8.58 -6.72 -5.36
CA GLN A 163 9.98 -7.03 -5.07
C GLN A 163 10.73 -7.47 -6.34
N GLN A 164 10.10 -8.30 -7.18
CA GLN A 164 10.66 -8.68 -8.48
C GLN A 164 10.99 -7.44 -9.33
N MET A 165 10.08 -6.48 -9.41
CA MET A 165 10.32 -5.24 -10.16
C MET A 165 11.42 -4.38 -9.53
N TYR A 166 11.41 -4.24 -8.21
CA TYR A 166 12.40 -3.47 -7.47
C TYR A 166 13.82 -4.02 -7.65
N HIS A 167 14.01 -5.33 -7.50
CA HIS A 167 15.32 -5.95 -7.70
C HIS A 167 15.80 -5.88 -9.16
N ASN A 168 14.89 -5.77 -10.12
CA ASN A 168 15.21 -5.58 -11.54
C ASN A 168 15.31 -4.10 -11.96
N THR A 169 15.21 -3.14 -11.02
CA THR A 169 15.30 -1.70 -11.34
C THR A 169 16.58 -1.38 -12.11
N ALA A 170 17.74 -1.89 -11.68
CA ALA A 170 19.00 -1.62 -12.38
C ALA A 170 18.97 -2.08 -13.85
N ALA A 171 18.42 -3.26 -14.13
CA ALA A 171 18.30 -3.78 -15.49
C ALA A 171 17.28 -2.99 -16.33
N ALA A 172 16.17 -2.54 -15.73
CA ALA A 172 15.20 -1.68 -16.43
C ALA A 172 15.82 -0.34 -16.87
N PHE A 173 16.66 0.25 -16.01
CA PHE A 173 17.36 1.50 -16.31
C PHE A 173 18.65 1.33 -17.13
N GLN A 174 19.14 0.12 -17.38
CA GLN A 174 20.22 -0.10 -18.36
C GLN A 174 19.77 0.18 -19.79
N ALA A 175 18.48 -0.01 -20.08
CA ALA A 175 17.89 0.33 -21.36
C ALA A 175 17.60 1.84 -21.50
N PHE A 176 17.81 2.62 -20.43
CA PHE A 176 17.66 4.07 -20.45
C PHE A 176 18.75 4.67 -21.34
N PRO A 177 18.43 5.57 -22.28
CA PRO A 177 19.44 6.07 -23.20
C PRO A 177 20.48 6.92 -22.46
N THR A 178 21.76 6.69 -22.75
CA THR A 178 22.90 7.26 -22.03
C THR A 178 23.32 8.66 -22.48
N SER A 179 22.74 9.19 -23.57
CA SER A 179 23.15 10.45 -24.17
C SER A 179 21.96 11.37 -24.45
N PHE A 180 21.66 12.23 -23.49
CA PHE A 180 20.89 13.46 -23.74
C PHE A 180 21.63 14.63 -23.12
N ASP A 181 21.79 15.71 -23.88
CA ASP A 181 22.40 16.96 -23.41
C ASP A 181 21.45 17.75 -22.47
N SER A 182 20.23 17.24 -22.24
CA SER A 182 19.17 17.87 -21.46
C SER A 182 18.92 17.11 -20.16
N ASN A 183 18.70 17.87 -19.07
CA ASN A 183 18.24 17.33 -17.79
C ASN A 183 16.80 16.80 -17.83
N GLU A 184 16.05 17.09 -18.90
CA GLU A 184 14.69 16.60 -19.10
C GLU A 184 14.52 16.03 -20.51
N PHE A 185 13.90 14.86 -20.60
CA PHE A 185 13.59 14.23 -21.88
C PHE A 185 12.46 13.21 -21.74
N SER A 186 11.85 12.86 -22.87
CA SER A 186 10.91 11.75 -23.00
C SER A 186 11.17 11.07 -24.34
N VAL A 187 11.33 9.74 -24.32
CA VAL A 187 11.56 8.90 -25.49
C VAL A 187 10.61 7.72 -25.43
N CYS A 188 9.90 7.51 -26.54
CA CYS A 188 8.95 6.44 -26.69
C CYS A 188 9.40 5.50 -27.79
N ASP A 189 9.56 4.22 -27.47
CA ASP A 189 9.78 3.13 -28.40
C ASP A 189 8.49 2.32 -28.58
N LEU A 190 8.02 2.27 -29.83
CA LEU A 190 6.85 1.50 -30.21
C LEU A 190 7.27 0.38 -31.16
N THR A 191 7.07 -0.87 -30.74
CA THR A 191 7.24 -2.04 -31.61
C THR A 191 5.90 -2.70 -31.84
N VAL A 192 5.50 -2.77 -33.11
CA VAL A 192 4.24 -3.36 -33.55
C VAL A 192 4.53 -4.66 -34.27
N SER A 193 3.91 -5.73 -33.79
CA SER A 193 3.82 -7.03 -34.45
C SER A 193 2.35 -7.26 -34.86
N ASP A 194 2.11 -8.24 -35.74
CA ASP A 194 0.75 -8.64 -36.13
C ASP A 194 -0.14 -9.03 -34.93
N LEU A 195 0.48 -9.49 -33.84
CA LEU A 195 -0.21 -10.03 -32.66
C LEU A 195 -0.16 -9.13 -31.43
N TRP A 196 0.86 -8.27 -31.30
CA TRP A 196 1.08 -7.47 -30.09
C TRP A 196 1.71 -6.13 -30.42
N VAL A 197 1.44 -5.17 -29.54
CA VAL A 197 2.09 -3.86 -29.52
C VAL A 197 2.85 -3.77 -28.22
N ASN A 198 4.15 -3.47 -28.30
CA ASN A 198 4.94 -3.14 -27.14
C ASN A 198 5.27 -1.65 -27.22
N PHE A 199 4.96 -0.97 -26.13
CA PHE A 199 5.18 0.44 -25.94
C PHE A 199 6.09 0.59 -24.72
N VAL A 200 7.24 1.23 -24.92
CA VAL A 200 8.19 1.55 -23.85
C VAL A 200 8.39 3.06 -23.84
N ASP A 201 8.16 3.69 -22.69
CA ASP A 201 8.43 5.11 -22.48
C ASP A 201 9.55 5.28 -21.45
N TYR A 202 10.53 6.11 -21.81
CA TYR A 202 11.64 6.54 -20.97
C TYR A 202 11.54 8.04 -20.78
N SER A 203 11.31 8.48 -19.55
CA SER A 203 11.13 9.89 -19.28
C SER A 203 11.94 10.34 -18.05
N GLN A 204 12.57 11.49 -18.14
CA GLN A 204 13.31 12.17 -17.07
C GLN A 204 12.80 13.60 -16.94
N TYR A 205 12.49 14.02 -15.71
CA TYR A 205 11.97 15.35 -15.40
C TYR A 205 12.62 15.89 -14.13
N VAL A 206 12.78 17.22 -14.06
CA VAL A 206 13.19 17.90 -12.82
C VAL A 206 11.94 18.42 -12.13
N TRP A 207 11.60 17.82 -10.99
CA TRP A 207 10.47 18.29 -10.19
C TRP A 207 10.94 19.39 -9.25
N HIS A 208 10.33 20.58 -9.35
CA HIS A 208 10.59 21.70 -8.43
C HIS A 208 9.88 21.52 -7.07
N ALA A 209 10.07 20.36 -6.44
CA ALA A 209 9.49 20.01 -5.15
C ALA A 209 10.46 19.13 -4.35
N PRO A 210 10.43 19.17 -3.00
CA PRO A 210 11.18 18.22 -2.18
C PRO A 210 10.84 16.77 -2.54
N MET A 211 11.83 15.87 -2.46
CA MET A 211 11.66 14.47 -2.81
C MET A 211 10.55 13.80 -1.99
N GLU A 212 10.34 14.23 -0.74
CA GLU A 212 9.29 13.71 0.14
C GLU A 212 7.89 14.05 -0.38
N VAL A 213 7.73 15.23 -1.00
CA VAL A 213 6.47 15.64 -1.63
C VAL A 213 6.22 14.82 -2.89
N ALA A 214 7.25 14.64 -3.73
CA ALA A 214 7.16 13.81 -4.91
C ALA A 214 6.81 12.35 -4.57
N ALA A 215 7.50 11.77 -3.59
CA ALA A 215 7.26 10.42 -3.08
C ALA A 215 5.85 10.29 -2.49
N TYR A 216 5.36 11.31 -1.76
CA TYR A 216 3.99 11.33 -1.24
C TYR A 216 2.96 11.28 -2.39
N VAL A 217 3.14 12.12 -3.41
CA VAL A 217 2.24 12.14 -4.58
C VAL A 217 2.25 10.79 -5.30
N LEU A 218 3.43 10.22 -5.56
CA LEU A 218 3.56 8.90 -6.18
C LEU A 218 3.06 7.76 -5.26
N ARG A 219 2.95 7.99 -3.96
CA ARG A 219 2.36 7.04 -3.01
C ARG A 219 0.86 7.04 -3.01
N TYR A 220 0.26 8.21 -2.91
CA TYR A 220 -1.17 8.33 -2.68
C TYR A 220 -1.97 8.62 -3.96
N HIS A 221 -1.34 9.20 -4.97
CA HIS A 221 -2.00 9.73 -6.16
C HIS A 221 -1.42 9.20 -7.48
N LEU A 222 -0.48 8.25 -7.47
CA LEU A 222 0.07 7.69 -8.72
C LEU A 222 -1.00 7.10 -9.62
N HIS A 223 -1.98 6.42 -9.03
CA HIS A 223 -3.10 5.86 -9.77
C HIS A 223 -3.96 6.94 -10.45
N GLU A 224 -4.07 8.14 -9.87
CA GLU A 224 -4.75 9.29 -10.49
C GLU A 224 -3.93 9.86 -11.65
N LEU A 225 -2.59 9.86 -11.52
CA LEU A 225 -1.67 10.37 -12.54
C LEU A 225 -1.54 9.45 -13.76
N LEU A 226 -1.56 8.13 -13.55
CA LEU A 226 -1.32 7.12 -14.59
C LEU A 226 -2.58 6.54 -15.22
N SER A 227 -3.76 6.96 -14.78
CA SER A 227 -5.03 6.54 -15.35
C SER A 227 -5.20 7.13 -16.75
N THR A 228 -4.64 6.44 -17.76
CA THR A 228 -4.87 6.70 -19.19
C THR A 228 -6.29 6.34 -19.62
N ARG A 229 -6.92 5.41 -18.90
CA ARG A 229 -8.37 5.20 -18.91
C ARG A 229 -8.98 6.02 -17.81
N ASP A 230 -10.09 6.69 -18.08
CA ASP A 230 -10.93 7.34 -17.08
C ASP A 230 -11.37 6.34 -15.99
N MET A 231 -10.52 6.12 -14.98
CA MET A 231 -10.85 5.41 -13.74
C MET A 231 -11.73 6.29 -12.83
N SER A 232 -12.14 7.46 -13.34
CA SER A 232 -13.06 8.41 -12.76
C SER A 232 -14.51 7.89 -12.73
N SER A 233 -14.80 6.75 -13.34
CA SER A 233 -16.13 6.13 -13.33
C SER A 233 -16.21 4.88 -12.43
N VAL A 234 -17.04 4.99 -11.38
CA VAL A 234 -17.65 3.92 -10.57
C VAL A 234 -16.69 2.98 -9.82
N GLY A 235 -16.23 3.45 -8.65
CA GLY A 235 -15.80 2.57 -7.55
C GLY A 235 -14.36 2.09 -7.63
N VAL A 236 -13.41 2.98 -7.30
CA VAL A 236 -12.02 2.60 -7.02
C VAL A 236 -11.94 2.08 -5.58
N SER A 237 -11.44 0.86 -5.39
CA SER A 237 -11.08 0.32 -4.07
C SER A 237 -9.57 0.27 -3.90
N LEU A 238 -9.11 0.74 -2.73
CA LEU A 238 -7.71 0.78 -2.34
C LEU A 238 -7.47 -0.21 -1.21
N GLU A 239 -6.64 -1.22 -1.43
CA GLU A 239 -6.18 -2.15 -0.40
C GLU A 239 -4.73 -1.85 -0.04
N TRP A 240 -4.57 -1.09 1.06
CA TRP A 240 -3.27 -0.70 1.59
C TRP A 240 -2.63 -1.81 2.42
N THR A 241 -1.33 -1.97 2.24
CA THR A 241 -0.42 -2.71 3.13
C THR A 241 0.76 -1.79 3.48
N GLU A 242 1.72 -2.27 4.26
CA GLU A 242 2.86 -1.44 4.73
C GLU A 242 3.58 -0.72 3.56
N ASN A 243 3.97 -1.47 2.53
CA ASN A 243 4.74 -0.96 1.40
C ASN A 243 4.03 -1.05 0.04
N THR A 244 2.88 -1.73 -0.06
CA THR A 244 2.12 -1.84 -1.31
C THR A 244 0.70 -1.29 -1.19
N VAL A 245 0.19 -0.74 -2.30
CA VAL A 245 -1.22 -0.40 -2.48
C VAL A 245 -1.74 -1.15 -3.70
N LEU A 246 -2.82 -1.91 -3.52
CA LEU A 246 -3.59 -2.49 -4.61
C LEU A 246 -4.74 -1.55 -4.92
N VAL A 247 -4.77 -1.05 -6.15
CA VAL A 247 -5.82 -0.24 -6.72
C VAL A 247 -6.65 -1.13 -7.61
N GLN A 248 -7.94 -1.26 -7.31
CA GLN A 248 -8.88 -1.96 -8.17
C GLN A 248 -9.95 -0.97 -8.59
N ALA A 249 -10.29 -0.99 -9.87
CA ALA A 249 -11.38 -0.18 -10.40
C ALA A 249 -12.27 -1.05 -11.27
N LYS A 250 -13.57 -0.78 -11.23
CA LYS A 250 -14.51 -1.29 -12.22
C LYS A 250 -14.58 -0.30 -13.37
N LEU A 251 -14.41 -0.81 -14.57
CA LEU A 251 -14.51 -0.01 -15.78
C LEU A 251 -15.98 0.07 -16.23
N PRO A 252 -16.35 1.09 -17.04
CA PRO A 252 -17.72 1.27 -17.54
C PRO A 252 -18.28 0.08 -18.34
N ASP A 253 -17.41 -0.69 -18.96
CA ASP A 253 -17.71 -1.91 -19.73
C ASP A 253 -18.02 -3.13 -18.83
N GLY A 254 -17.90 -2.99 -17.51
CA GLY A 254 -18.09 -4.07 -16.54
C GLY A 254 -16.80 -4.81 -16.18
N ASP A 255 -15.69 -4.48 -16.83
CA ASP A 255 -14.40 -5.09 -16.56
C ASP A 255 -13.80 -4.59 -15.25
N SER A 256 -12.83 -5.33 -14.73
CA SER A 256 -12.07 -4.92 -13.55
C SER A 256 -10.60 -4.78 -13.90
N ALA A 257 -10.03 -3.62 -13.61
CA ALA A 257 -8.60 -3.40 -13.70
C ALA A 257 -8.00 -3.40 -12.29
N ALA A 258 -6.86 -4.09 -12.14
CA ALA A 258 -6.12 -4.15 -10.90
C ALA A 258 -4.69 -3.69 -11.14
N VAL A 259 -4.18 -2.84 -10.27
CA VAL A 259 -2.81 -2.32 -10.31
C VAL A 259 -2.24 -2.42 -8.92
N VAL A 260 -1.02 -2.95 -8.79
CA VAL A 260 -0.25 -2.88 -7.55
C VAL A 260 0.86 -1.86 -7.69
N VAL A 261 0.98 -0.98 -6.70
CA VAL A 261 2.08 -0.02 -6.57
C VAL A 261 2.84 -0.34 -5.29
N ALA A 262 4.17 -0.26 -5.32
CA ALA A 262 5.00 -0.34 -4.13
C ALA A 262 6.05 0.76 -4.06
N HIS A 263 6.43 1.11 -2.84
CA HIS A 263 7.37 2.19 -2.53
C HIS A 263 8.56 1.65 -1.74
N PHE A 264 9.76 1.87 -2.26
CA PHE A 264 11.02 1.47 -1.64
C PHE A 264 11.85 2.72 -1.36
N HIS A 265 12.18 2.94 -0.09
CA HIS A 265 12.99 4.07 0.32
C HIS A 265 14.42 3.61 0.59
N GLU A 266 15.38 4.28 -0.03
CA GLU A 266 16.81 4.10 0.17
C GLU A 266 17.43 5.41 0.69
N ALA A 267 18.69 5.36 1.14
CA ALA A 267 19.34 6.50 1.79
C ALA A 267 19.43 7.78 0.94
N GLY A 268 19.35 7.68 -0.39
CA GLY A 268 19.44 8.82 -1.32
C GLY A 268 18.46 8.79 -2.49
N ARG A 269 17.52 7.84 -2.51
CA ARG A 269 16.53 7.72 -3.59
C ARG A 269 15.25 7.05 -3.11
N CYS A 270 14.16 7.30 -3.81
CA CYS A 270 12.91 6.58 -3.66
C CYS A 270 12.59 5.86 -4.97
N VAL A 271 12.36 4.55 -4.91
CA VAL A 271 11.94 3.75 -6.06
C VAL A 271 10.46 3.42 -5.90
N VAL A 272 9.67 3.78 -6.91
CA VAL A 272 8.26 3.43 -7.00
C VAL A 272 8.08 2.51 -8.19
N VAL A 273 7.45 1.36 -7.95
CA VAL A 273 7.14 0.40 -9.02
C VAL A 273 5.63 0.25 -9.10
N MET A 274 5.12 0.16 -10.31
CA MET A 274 3.71 -0.07 -10.59
C MET A 274 3.56 -1.21 -11.60
N ARG A 275 2.65 -2.14 -11.31
CA ARG A 275 2.34 -3.27 -12.17
C ARG A 275 0.85 -3.43 -12.32
N GLN A 276 0.39 -3.50 -13.57
CA GLN A 276 -0.94 -3.98 -13.87
C GLN A 276 -1.01 -5.49 -13.61
N LEU A 277 -2.06 -5.91 -12.93
CA LEU A 277 -2.37 -7.28 -12.59
C LEU A 277 -3.57 -7.73 -13.40
N GLN A 278 -3.57 -9.00 -13.80
CA GLN A 278 -4.64 -9.55 -14.60
C GLN A 278 -5.84 -9.85 -13.70
N SER A 279 -7.03 -9.39 -14.10
CA SER A 279 -8.29 -9.84 -13.51
C SER A 279 -8.57 -11.26 -13.96
N ARG A 280 -9.23 -12.06 -13.12
CA ARG A 280 -9.56 -13.46 -13.43
C ARG A 280 -10.46 -13.61 -14.66
N ASP A 281 -11.19 -12.55 -15.00
CA ASP A 281 -12.10 -12.51 -16.12
C ASP A 281 -11.35 -12.14 -17.40
N ILE A 282 -11.14 -13.17 -18.22
CA ILE A 282 -10.61 -13.03 -19.58
C ILE A 282 -11.69 -12.32 -20.39
N LEU A 283 -11.40 -11.11 -20.86
CA LEU A 283 -12.26 -10.39 -21.81
C LEU A 283 -12.49 -11.28 -23.02
N ARG A 284 -13.72 -11.44 -23.48
CA ARG A 284 -14.04 -12.20 -24.70
C ARG A 284 -14.71 -11.26 -25.68
N ASP A 285 -14.35 -11.32 -26.96
CA ASP A 285 -15.02 -10.55 -28.00
C ASP A 285 -16.39 -11.16 -28.30
N ASP A 286 -17.13 -10.53 -29.21
CA ASP A 286 -18.44 -11.01 -29.66
C ASP A 286 -18.38 -12.44 -30.27
N ASP A 287 -17.21 -12.91 -30.67
CA ASP A 287 -16.95 -14.27 -31.18
C ASP A 287 -16.46 -15.25 -30.09
N GLY A 288 -16.36 -14.79 -28.83
CA GLY A 288 -15.89 -15.59 -27.68
C GLY A 288 -14.37 -15.72 -27.57
N VAL A 289 -13.60 -14.99 -28.38
CA VAL A 289 -12.14 -14.97 -28.40
C VAL A 289 -11.61 -14.03 -27.32
N PRO A 290 -10.59 -14.42 -26.54
CA PRO A 290 -9.98 -13.53 -25.56
C PRO A 290 -9.55 -12.17 -26.15
N VAL A 291 -10.19 -11.06 -25.76
CA VAL A 291 -9.75 -9.71 -26.14
C VAL A 291 -8.45 -9.38 -25.42
N ARG A 292 -7.54 -8.81 -26.20
CA ARG A 292 -6.16 -8.41 -25.89
C ARG A 292 -5.92 -8.08 -24.41
N ASP A 293 -5.10 -8.93 -23.79
CA ASP A 293 -4.57 -8.76 -22.45
C ASP A 293 -3.35 -7.82 -22.47
N GLY A 294 -3.54 -6.59 -21.98
CA GLY A 294 -2.47 -5.60 -21.87
C GLY A 294 -1.74 -5.73 -20.53
N GLN A 295 -0.41 -5.77 -20.57
CA GLN A 295 0.43 -5.67 -19.38
C GLN A 295 1.15 -4.32 -19.38
N SER A 296 1.03 -3.58 -18.28
CA SER A 296 1.77 -2.34 -18.05
C SER A 296 2.66 -2.46 -16.80
N LEU A 297 3.91 -2.04 -16.95
CA LEU A 297 4.92 -2.01 -15.90
C LEU A 297 5.60 -0.65 -15.94
N VAL A 298 5.69 -0.02 -14.78
CA VAL A 298 6.25 1.33 -14.67
C VAL A 298 7.23 1.38 -13.50
N TRP A 299 8.37 2.03 -13.72
CA TRP A 299 9.36 2.34 -12.69
C TRP A 299 9.54 3.85 -12.61
N TYR A 300 9.48 4.39 -11.40
CA TYR A 300 9.95 5.73 -11.09
C TYR A 300 11.13 5.63 -10.12
N VAL A 301 12.19 6.36 -10.41
CA VAL A 301 13.30 6.53 -9.47
C VAL A 301 13.49 8.02 -9.24
N LEU A 302 13.28 8.42 -7.99
CA LEU A 302 13.43 9.79 -7.53
C LEU A 302 14.77 9.97 -6.85
N TYR A 303 15.48 11.03 -7.20
CA TYR A 303 16.73 11.43 -6.57
C TYR A 303 16.60 12.84 -5.99
N ILE A 304 17.38 13.13 -4.95
CA ILE A 304 17.58 14.51 -4.50
C ILE A 304 18.51 15.19 -5.50
N TYR A 305 18.01 16.16 -6.24
CA TYR A 305 18.82 16.98 -7.14
C TYR A 305 19.44 18.13 -6.35
N ILE A 306 20.76 18.14 -6.20
CA ILE A 306 21.50 19.22 -5.54
C ILE A 306 22.13 20.07 -6.65
N TYR A 307 21.72 21.34 -6.75
CA TYR A 307 22.48 22.32 -7.53
C TYR A 307 23.84 22.52 -6.85
N ILE A 308 24.92 22.14 -7.52
CA ILE A 308 26.30 22.54 -7.17
C ILE A 308 26.68 23.74 -8.02
#